data_AF-A0A9P1IXK8-F1
#
_entry.id   AF-A0A9P1IXK8-F1
#
_cell.length_a   1.000
_cell.length_b   1.000
_cell.length_c   1.000
_cell.angle_alpha   90.00
_cell.angle_beta   90.00
_cell.angle_gamma   90.00
#
_symmetry.space_group_name_H-M   'P 1'
#
loop_
_entity.id
_entity.type
_entity.pdbx_description
1 polymer ?
#
loop_
_entity_poly.entity_id
_entity_poly.type
_entity_poly.pdbx_seq_one_letter_code
_entity_poly.pdbx_strand_id
1 'polypeptide(L)'
;MSALLIIFAFVLTVTSTVVQFEKQEEYEGFLDMIDRENQKHDIIFDKSIYGTDRHGRIYVKCVEFNSTVSSRSRNIRCPMQRGSDAMPACLAIYDVVNDEIVQGCYSYQRELASQCTASPMCLMNIHKRKIGFCCCVGDRCNRKENVYYNGKTLENYLNDQENQLTF
;
A
#
# COMPACT_ATOMS: atom_id res chain seq x y z
N MET A 1 -18.66 48.57 -54.63
CA MET A 1 -17.68 48.13 -53.61
C MET A 1 -18.27 47.00 -52.76
N SER A 2 -18.73 45.89 -53.36
CA SER A 2 -19.50 44.87 -52.59
C SER A 2 -19.07 43.42 -52.86
N ALA A 3 -18.10 43.18 -53.75
CA ALA A 3 -17.65 41.83 -54.09
C ALA A 3 -16.33 41.41 -53.41
N LEU A 4 -15.53 42.36 -52.90
CA LEU A 4 -14.23 42.08 -52.26
C LEU A 4 -14.32 41.66 -50.79
N LEU A 5 -15.45 41.90 -50.11
CA LEU A 5 -15.65 41.57 -48.70
C LEU A 5 -16.00 40.10 -48.44
N ILE A 6 -16.48 39.38 -49.46
CA ILE A 6 -16.90 37.97 -49.31
C ILE A 6 -15.69 37.03 -49.36
N ILE A 7 -14.65 37.39 -50.12
CA ILE A 7 -13.45 36.55 -50.27
C ILE A 7 -12.58 36.60 -49.01
N PHE A 8 -12.51 37.74 -48.31
CA PHE A 8 -11.75 37.88 -47.06
C PHE A 8 -12.40 37.13 -45.88
N ALA A 9 -13.71 36.93 -45.89
CA ALA A 9 -14.42 36.20 -44.82
C ALA A 9 -14.18 34.68 -44.91
N PHE A 10 -14.06 34.11 -46.11
CA PHE A 10 -13.83 32.67 -46.29
C PHE A 10 -12.40 32.24 -45.94
N VAL A 11 -11.40 33.10 -46.12
CA VAL A 11 -10.00 32.78 -45.76
C VAL A 11 -9.80 32.73 -44.23
N LEU A 12 -10.57 33.53 -43.47
CA LEU A 12 -10.48 33.56 -42.01
C LEU A 12 -11.20 32.38 -41.32
N THR A 13 -12.24 31.83 -41.95
CA THR A 13 -12.97 30.68 -41.36
C THR A 13 -12.23 29.36 -41.51
N VAL A 14 -11.40 29.19 -42.54
CA VAL A 14 -10.68 27.93 -42.79
C VAL A 14 -9.40 27.81 -41.94
N THR A 15 -8.75 28.91 -41.57
CA THR A 15 -7.55 28.87 -40.71
C THR A 15 -7.89 28.69 -39.22
N SER A 16 -9.11 29.04 -38.80
CA SER A 16 -9.54 28.95 -37.40
C SER A 16 -9.86 27.52 -36.97
N THR A 17 -10.28 26.65 -37.90
CA THR A 17 -10.62 25.25 -37.58
C THR A 17 -9.39 24.35 -37.53
N VAL A 18 -8.34 24.64 -38.30
CA VAL A 18 -7.13 23.80 -38.36
C VAL A 18 -6.23 23.98 -37.12
N VAL A 19 -6.19 25.19 -36.55
CA VAL A 19 -5.34 25.50 -35.37
C VAL A 19 -5.90 24.93 -34.05
N GLN A 20 -7.17 24.50 -34.03
CA GLN A 20 -7.78 23.90 -32.83
C GLN A 20 -7.46 22.41 -32.66
N PHE A 21 -7.16 21.68 -33.74
CA PHE A 21 -6.91 20.24 -33.66
C PHE A 21 -5.51 19.89 -33.12
N GLU A 22 -4.50 20.68 -33.45
CA GLU A 22 -3.10 20.40 -33.05
C GLU A 22 -2.90 20.51 -31.52
N LYS A 23 -3.59 21.46 -30.88
CA LYS A 23 -3.56 21.60 -29.40
C LYS A 23 -4.42 20.59 -28.67
N GLN A 24 -5.43 20.02 -29.32
CA GLN A 24 -6.33 19.08 -28.67
C GLN A 24 -5.71 17.68 -28.56
N GLU A 25 -4.99 17.23 -29.58
CA GLU A 25 -4.21 15.98 -29.50
C GLU A 25 -3.05 16.10 -28.51
N GLU A 26 -2.36 17.25 -28.43
CA GLU A 26 -1.33 17.48 -27.41
C GLU A 26 -1.92 17.52 -25.99
N TYR A 27 -3.11 18.12 -25.82
CA TYR A 27 -3.81 18.15 -24.54
C TYR A 27 -4.32 16.76 -24.12
N GLU A 28 -4.91 16.00 -25.05
CA GLU A 28 -5.33 14.62 -24.81
C GLU A 28 -4.13 13.69 -24.56
N GLY A 29 -3.00 13.91 -25.25
CA GLY A 29 -1.74 13.20 -24.98
C GLY A 29 -1.14 13.54 -23.62
N PHE A 30 -1.24 14.81 -23.19
CA PHE A 30 -0.85 15.22 -21.83
C PHE A 30 -1.78 14.62 -20.77
N LEU A 31 -3.08 14.54 -21.03
CA LEU A 31 -4.04 13.87 -20.16
C LEU A 31 -3.80 12.36 -20.09
N ASP A 32 -3.51 11.68 -21.21
CA ASP A 32 -3.15 10.23 -21.23
C ASP A 32 -1.83 9.98 -20.50
N MET A 33 -0.88 10.91 -20.55
CA MET A 33 0.37 10.82 -19.81
C MET A 33 0.16 11.00 -18.31
N ILE A 34 -0.70 11.95 -17.90
CA ILE A 34 -1.12 12.11 -16.50
C ILE A 34 -1.93 10.89 -16.02
N ASP A 35 -2.83 10.36 -16.84
CA ASP A 35 -3.62 9.18 -16.50
C ASP A 35 -2.75 7.92 -16.43
N ARG A 36 -1.72 7.77 -17.27
CA ARG A 36 -0.72 6.69 -17.14
C ARG A 36 0.16 6.82 -15.91
N GLU A 37 0.57 8.02 -15.53
CA GLU A 37 1.29 8.28 -14.27
C GLU A 37 0.40 8.00 -13.06
N ASN A 38 -0.87 8.43 -13.10
CA ASN A 38 -1.86 8.14 -12.05
C ASN A 38 -2.21 6.65 -11.97
N GLN A 39 -2.32 5.94 -13.10
CA GLN A 39 -2.54 4.48 -13.14
C GLN A 39 -1.35 3.69 -12.56
N LYS A 40 -0.14 4.25 -12.60
CA LYS A 40 1.04 3.64 -11.97
C LYS A 40 1.03 3.78 -10.43
N HIS A 41 0.27 4.74 -9.91
CA HIS A 41 0.08 5.00 -8.47
C HIS A 41 -1.30 4.59 -7.92
N ASP A 42 -2.21 4.13 -8.78
CA ASP A 42 -3.39 3.38 -8.38
C ASP A 42 -2.96 1.97 -7.95
N ILE A 43 -2.46 1.89 -6.72
CA ILE A 43 -2.79 0.71 -5.91
C ILE A 43 -4.29 0.78 -5.76
N ILE A 44 -4.98 0.12 -6.69
CA ILE A 44 -6.42 -0.05 -6.77
C ILE A 44 -6.90 -0.20 -5.33
N PHE A 45 -7.73 0.75 -4.89
CA PHE A 45 -8.36 0.70 -3.59
C PHE A 45 -9.26 -0.52 -3.56
N ASP A 46 -8.67 -1.66 -3.22
CA ASP A 46 -9.37 -2.91 -3.30
C ASP A 46 -10.33 -2.95 -2.13
N LYS A 47 -11.61 -2.72 -2.45
CA LYS A 47 -12.71 -2.79 -1.49
C LYS A 47 -12.83 -4.18 -0.85
N SER A 48 -12.21 -5.21 -1.42
CA SER A 48 -12.10 -6.52 -0.79
C SER A 48 -11.12 -6.53 0.39
N ILE A 49 -10.14 -5.64 0.39
CA ILE A 49 -9.07 -5.54 1.40
C ILE A 49 -9.42 -4.50 2.48
N TYR A 50 -9.95 -3.36 2.05
CA TYR A 50 -10.24 -2.22 2.92
C TYR A 50 -11.72 -2.03 3.18
N GLY A 51 -12.07 -1.72 4.43
CA GLY A 51 -13.40 -1.29 4.81
C GLY A 51 -13.52 0.24 4.83
N THR A 52 -14.76 0.73 4.81
CA THR A 52 -15.09 2.14 5.03
C THR A 52 -15.99 2.27 6.25
N ASP A 53 -15.63 3.15 7.18
CA ASP A 53 -16.46 3.40 8.36
C ASP A 53 -17.65 4.33 8.03
N ARG A 54 -18.55 4.50 9.00
CA ARG A 54 -19.73 5.37 8.85
C ARG A 54 -19.40 6.85 8.56
N HIS A 55 -18.14 7.27 8.73
CA HIS A 55 -17.68 8.63 8.46
C HIS A 55 -16.88 8.70 7.14
N GLY A 56 -16.92 7.65 6.31
CA GLY A 56 -16.18 7.59 5.06
C GLY A 56 -14.68 7.30 5.23
N ARG A 57 -14.20 6.99 6.44
CA ARG A 57 -12.76 6.72 6.66
C ARG A 57 -12.42 5.30 6.28
N ILE A 58 -11.34 5.15 5.54
CA ILE A 58 -10.79 3.85 5.22
C ILE A 58 -10.24 3.20 6.48
N TYR A 59 -10.46 1.90 6.64
CA TYR A 59 -9.79 1.10 7.65
C TYR A 59 -9.44 -0.30 7.13
N VAL A 60 -8.46 -0.93 7.77
CA VAL A 60 -8.19 -2.37 7.65
C VAL A 60 -8.55 -3.06 8.96
N LYS A 61 -8.94 -4.34 8.91
CA LYS A 61 -9.23 -5.14 10.10
C LYS A 61 -7.99 -5.91 10.51
N CYS A 62 -7.55 -5.76 11.76
CA CYS A 62 -6.35 -6.43 12.27
C CYS A 62 -6.65 -7.18 13.57
N VAL A 63 -5.71 -8.02 13.97
CA VAL A 63 -5.64 -8.58 15.32
C VAL A 63 -4.75 -7.69 16.17
N GLU A 64 -5.22 -7.36 17.37
CA GLU A 64 -4.44 -6.73 18.43
C GLU A 64 -4.17 -7.75 19.52
N PHE A 65 -2.91 -7.96 19.83
CA PHE A 65 -2.49 -8.90 20.86
C PHE A 65 -1.07 -8.57 21.29
N ASN A 66 -0.78 -8.79 22.57
CA ASN A 66 0.56 -8.70 23.09
C ASN A 66 0.72 -9.83 24.12
N SER A 67 1.58 -10.80 23.85
CA SER A 67 1.74 -11.97 24.71
C SER A 67 2.25 -11.65 26.12
N THR A 68 2.90 -10.50 26.33
CA THR A 68 3.42 -10.11 27.65
C THR A 68 2.38 -9.39 28.50
N VAL A 69 1.44 -8.68 27.87
CA VAL A 69 0.49 -7.79 28.56
C VAL A 69 -0.94 -8.33 28.54
N SER A 70 -1.30 -9.10 27.51
CA SER A 70 -2.69 -9.47 27.23
C SER A 70 -2.86 -10.98 27.20
N SER A 71 -3.90 -11.48 27.88
CA SER A 71 -4.22 -12.92 27.85
C SER A 71 -5.06 -13.33 26.64
N ARG A 72 -5.61 -12.37 25.88
CA ARG A 72 -6.50 -12.62 24.73
C ARG A 72 -6.26 -11.65 23.60
N SER A 73 -6.38 -12.16 22.37
CA SER A 73 -6.36 -11.35 21.16
C SER A 73 -7.72 -10.68 20.90
N ARG A 74 -7.70 -9.51 20.27
CA ARG A 74 -8.89 -8.72 19.91
C ARG A 74 -8.89 -8.41 18.42
N ASN A 75 -10.05 -8.43 17.80
CA ASN A 75 -10.19 -7.91 16.44
C ASN A 75 -10.43 -6.40 16.51
N ILE A 76 -9.57 -5.62 15.86
CA ILE A 76 -9.65 -4.16 15.85
C ILE A 76 -9.75 -3.62 14.43
N ARG A 77 -10.27 -2.40 14.30
CA ARG A 77 -10.26 -1.65 13.03
C ARG A 77 -9.16 -0.60 13.13
N CYS A 78 -8.28 -0.59 12.13
CA CYS A 78 -7.17 0.35 12.02
C CYS A 78 -7.54 1.41 10.99
N PRO A 79 -8.08 2.56 11.40
CA PRO A 79 -8.47 3.62 10.47
C PRO A 79 -7.24 4.36 9.94
N MET A 80 -7.34 4.82 8.71
CA MET A 80 -6.44 5.82 8.15
C MET A 80 -6.51 7.11 9.00
N GLN A 81 -5.36 7.66 9.37
CA GLN A 81 -5.29 8.90 10.14
C GLN A 81 -5.72 10.08 9.27
N ARG A 82 -6.46 11.03 9.85
CA ARG A 82 -6.93 12.22 9.13
C ARG A 82 -5.75 13.13 8.77
N GLY A 83 -5.70 13.60 7.53
CA GLY A 83 -4.65 14.51 7.05
C GLY A 83 -3.29 13.85 6.88
N SER A 84 -3.23 12.53 6.86
CA SER A 84 -2.02 11.75 6.62
C SER A 84 -2.16 10.97 5.32
N ASP A 85 -1.11 10.97 4.51
CA ASP A 85 -1.02 10.16 3.29
C ASP A 85 -0.65 8.69 3.58
N ALA A 86 -0.42 8.35 4.85
CA ALA A 86 -0.15 7.00 5.27
C ALA A 86 -1.41 6.11 5.20
N MET A 87 -1.24 4.95 4.58
CA MET A 87 -2.25 3.91 4.44
C MET A 87 -2.25 2.99 5.67
N PRO A 88 -3.43 2.54 6.15
CA PRO A 88 -3.50 1.66 7.30
C PRO A 88 -3.14 0.22 6.92
N ALA A 89 -2.37 -0.47 7.76
CA ALA A 89 -1.98 -1.86 7.61
C ALA A 89 -2.08 -2.60 8.95
N CYS A 90 -1.88 -3.92 8.91
CA CYS A 90 -1.65 -4.72 10.11
C CYS A 90 -0.15 -5.01 10.27
N LEU A 91 0.33 -5.12 11.50
CA LEU A 91 1.68 -5.60 11.82
C LEU A 91 1.66 -6.83 12.69
N ALA A 92 2.75 -7.60 12.61
CA ALA A 92 3.20 -8.50 13.65
C ALA A 92 4.70 -8.31 13.90
N ILE A 93 5.07 -8.29 15.18
CA ILE A 93 6.45 -8.30 15.67
C ILE A 93 6.60 -9.58 16.50
N TYR A 94 7.70 -10.29 16.31
CA TYR A 94 8.00 -11.50 17.06
C TYR A 94 9.42 -11.43 17.61
N ASP A 95 9.55 -11.59 18.91
CA ASP A 95 10.83 -11.79 19.57
C ASP A 95 11.11 -13.28 19.67
N VAL A 96 12.07 -13.76 18.86
CA VAL A 96 12.43 -15.17 18.82
C VAL A 96 13.13 -15.60 20.12
N VAL A 97 13.79 -14.68 20.83
CA VAL A 97 14.52 -15.00 22.08
C VAL A 97 13.56 -15.28 23.21
N ASN A 98 12.54 -14.44 23.35
CA ASN A 98 11.59 -14.50 24.47
C ASN A 98 10.30 -15.27 24.13
N ASP A 99 10.13 -15.72 22.88
CA ASP A 99 8.88 -16.30 22.35
C ASP A 99 7.69 -15.35 22.55
N GLU A 100 7.91 -14.06 22.27
CA GLU A 100 6.91 -13.01 22.46
C GLU A 100 6.39 -12.48 21.13
N ILE A 101 5.08 -12.21 21.07
CA ILE A 101 4.44 -11.66 19.88
C ILE A 101 3.63 -10.42 20.21
N VAL A 102 3.77 -9.40 19.36
CA VAL A 102 2.99 -8.17 19.38
C VAL A 102 2.32 -7.98 18.03
N GLN A 103 1.01 -7.78 18.04
CA GLN A 103 0.15 -7.63 16.86
C GLN A 103 -0.67 -6.36 17.00
N GLY A 104 -0.86 -5.62 15.91
CA GLY A 104 -1.69 -4.42 15.96
C GLY A 104 -1.80 -3.67 14.65
N CYS A 105 -2.18 -2.39 14.75
CA CYS A 105 -2.25 -1.47 13.63
C CYS A 105 -0.87 -0.96 13.24
N TYR A 106 -0.67 -0.81 11.93
CA TYR A 106 0.47 -0.15 11.33
C TYR A 106 0.01 0.96 10.39
N SER A 107 0.90 1.89 10.08
CA SER A 107 0.67 2.91 9.06
C SER A 107 1.92 3.01 8.22
N TYR A 108 1.77 2.94 6.90
CA TYR A 108 2.87 2.99 5.95
C TYR A 108 2.62 4.06 4.91
N GLN A 109 3.67 4.74 4.45
CA GLN A 109 3.53 5.71 3.36
C GLN A 109 3.26 4.99 2.05
N ARG A 110 2.40 5.56 1.19
CA ARG A 110 2.02 4.94 -0.09
C ARG A 110 3.23 4.64 -0.99
N GLU A 111 4.23 5.51 -0.97
CA GLU A 111 5.51 5.34 -1.67
C GLU A 111 6.27 4.07 -1.24
N LEU A 112 6.01 3.61 -0.02
CA LEU A 112 6.60 2.42 0.59
C LEU A 112 5.64 1.23 0.56
N ALA A 113 4.65 1.22 -0.33
CA ALA A 113 3.67 0.14 -0.40
C ALA A 113 4.27 -1.24 -0.66
N SER A 114 5.44 -1.31 -1.31
CA SER A 114 6.19 -2.55 -1.47
C SER A 114 6.67 -3.17 -0.16
N GLN A 115 6.68 -2.40 0.95
CA GLN A 115 7.11 -2.88 2.26
C GLN A 115 6.02 -3.70 2.97
N CYS A 116 4.75 -3.49 2.64
CA CYS A 116 3.65 -4.27 3.23
C CYS A 116 3.00 -5.14 2.15
N THR A 117 3.02 -6.45 2.36
CA THR A 117 2.47 -7.38 1.39
C THR A 117 0.94 -7.29 1.39
N ALA A 118 0.35 -7.11 0.22
CA ALA A 118 -1.08 -7.37 -0.03
C ALA A 118 -1.33 -8.89 -0.06
N SER A 119 -0.92 -9.58 1.00
CA SER A 119 -1.01 -11.02 1.16
C SER A 119 -1.82 -11.32 2.41
N PRO A 120 -2.63 -12.40 2.42
CA PRO A 120 -3.24 -12.90 3.64
C PRO A 120 -2.20 -13.35 4.67
N MET A 121 -0.94 -13.50 4.24
CA MET A 121 0.19 -13.96 5.04
C MET A 121 1.12 -12.79 5.41
N CYS A 122 1.62 -12.81 6.63
CA CYS A 122 2.60 -11.87 7.15
C CYS A 122 3.98 -12.53 7.11
N LEU A 123 4.80 -12.16 6.12
CA LEU A 123 6.13 -12.74 5.91
C LEU A 123 7.16 -12.05 6.81
N MET A 124 7.63 -12.78 7.81
CA MET A 124 8.50 -12.26 8.85
C MET A 124 9.95 -12.21 8.38
N ASN A 125 10.50 -11.00 8.33
CA ASN A 125 11.92 -10.77 8.13
C ASN A 125 12.61 -10.69 9.49
N ILE A 126 13.42 -11.70 9.82
CA ILE A 126 14.16 -11.72 11.09
C ILE A 126 15.44 -10.89 10.90
N HIS A 127 15.59 -9.84 11.69
CA HIS A 127 16.80 -9.03 11.71
C HIS A 127 17.85 -9.65 12.64
N LYS A 128 19.13 -9.22 12.53
CA LYS A 128 20.27 -9.67 13.36
C LYS A 128 20.03 -9.70 14.88
N ARG A 129 19.02 -8.97 15.38
CA ARG A 129 18.61 -8.96 16.80
C ARG A 129 17.60 -10.04 17.16
N LYS A 130 17.36 -11.04 16.30
CA LYS A 130 16.38 -12.12 16.52
C LYS A 130 14.94 -11.60 16.71
N ILE A 131 14.67 -10.40 16.18
CA ILE A 131 13.35 -9.79 16.13
C ILE A 131 12.85 -9.89 14.70
N GLY A 132 11.70 -10.51 14.53
CA GLY A 132 10.94 -10.57 13.30
C GLY A 132 9.96 -9.41 13.20
N PHE A 133 9.86 -8.81 12.02
CA PHE A 133 8.81 -7.85 11.70
C PHE A 133 8.15 -8.24 10.38
N CYS A 134 6.83 -8.06 10.31
CA CYS A 134 6.09 -8.07 9.06
C CYS A 134 4.93 -7.07 9.13
N CYS A 135 4.56 -6.55 7.96
CA CYS A 135 3.31 -5.84 7.76
C CYS A 135 2.56 -6.40 6.56
N CYS A 136 1.24 -6.39 6.65
CA CYS A 136 0.36 -6.93 5.62
C CYS A 136 -0.93 -6.13 5.54
N VAL A 137 -1.62 -6.29 4.42
CA VAL A 137 -2.92 -5.67 4.18
C VAL A 137 -3.93 -6.77 3.80
N GLY A 138 -5.01 -6.88 4.56
CA GLY A 138 -6.04 -7.90 4.41
C GLY A 138 -6.79 -8.14 5.71
N ASP A 139 -7.95 -8.81 5.65
CA ASP A 139 -8.74 -9.10 6.85
C ASP A 139 -7.95 -9.97 7.83
N ARG A 140 -7.51 -9.38 8.94
CA ARG A 140 -6.80 -10.06 10.03
C ARG A 140 -5.56 -10.83 9.53
N CYS A 141 -4.89 -10.30 8.50
CA CYS A 141 -3.72 -10.94 7.89
C CYS A 141 -2.55 -11.12 8.87
N ASN A 142 -2.50 -10.32 9.94
CA ASN A 142 -1.46 -10.41 10.96
C ASN A 142 -1.74 -11.46 12.04
N ARG A 143 -2.79 -12.28 11.93
CA ARG A 143 -3.09 -13.35 12.89
C ARG A 143 -1.92 -14.33 13.01
N LYS A 144 -1.68 -14.89 14.20
CA LYS A 144 -0.52 -15.76 14.48
C LYS A 144 -0.44 -16.94 13.51
N GLU A 145 -1.57 -17.54 13.15
CA GLU A 145 -1.70 -18.62 12.15
C GLU A 145 -1.20 -18.23 10.75
N ASN A 146 -1.19 -16.94 10.43
CA ASN A 146 -0.82 -16.39 9.13
C ASN A 146 0.59 -15.76 9.14
N VAL A 147 1.31 -15.83 10.27
CA VAL A 147 2.68 -15.32 10.38
C VAL A 147 3.63 -16.45 9.98
N TYR A 148 4.36 -16.24 8.89
CA TYR A 148 5.31 -17.22 8.36
C TYR A 148 6.72 -16.66 8.40
N TYR A 149 7.67 -17.51 8.78
CA TYR A 149 9.08 -17.17 8.76
C TYR A 149 9.65 -17.43 7.36
N ASN A 150 10.49 -16.53 6.88
CA ASN A 150 11.31 -16.85 5.71
C ASN A 150 12.24 -18.03 6.08
N GLY A 151 12.05 -19.18 5.42
CA GLY A 151 12.69 -20.45 5.78
C GLY A 151 14.22 -20.37 5.90
N LYS A 152 14.88 -19.63 5.00
CA LYS A 152 16.33 -19.39 5.07
C LYS A 152 16.76 -18.67 6.34
N THR A 153 15.92 -17.78 6.87
CA THR A 153 16.26 -16.96 8.05
C THR A 153 16.02 -17.73 9.35
N LEU A 154 15.02 -18.59 9.39
CA LEU A 154 14.77 -19.49 10.52
C LEU A 154 15.84 -20.59 10.61
N GLU A 155 16.22 -21.17 9.48
CA GLU A 155 17.25 -22.22 9.40
C GLU A 155 18.63 -21.70 9.82
N ASN A 156 19.03 -20.50 9.36
CA ASN A 156 20.26 -19.84 9.84
C ASN A 156 20.24 -19.59 11.36
N TYR A 157 19.09 -19.22 11.92
CA TYR A 157 18.94 -19.02 13.36
C TYR A 157 19.09 -20.33 14.15
N LEU A 158 18.45 -21.41 13.70
CA LEU A 158 18.55 -22.72 14.35
C LEU A 158 19.99 -23.26 14.29
N ASN A 159 20.68 -23.08 13.17
CA ASN A 159 22.08 -23.49 13.00
C ASN A 159 23.04 -22.66 13.89
N ASP A 160 22.79 -21.37 14.10
CA ASP A 160 23.58 -20.54 15.02
C ASP A 160 23.39 -20.94 16.49
N GLN A 161 22.23 -21.51 16.86
CA GLN A 161 21.98 -22.03 18.22
C GLN A 161 22.74 -23.34 18.50
N GLU A 162 22.79 -24.28 17.54
CA GLU A 162 23.56 -25.53 17.70
C GLU A 162 25.06 -25.28 17.87
N ASN A 163 25.60 -24.29 17.15
CA ASN A 163 27.03 -23.93 17.22
C ASN A 163 27.43 -23.22 18.54
N GLN A 164 26.47 -22.67 19.29
CA GLN A 164 26.73 -22.03 20.59
C GLN A 164 26.66 -23.02 21.77
N LEU A 165 26.10 -24.21 21.57
CA LEU A 165 25.97 -25.27 22.57
C LEU A 165 27.07 -26.33 22.49
N THR A 166 27.98 -26.20 21.53
CA THR A 166 29.07 -27.17 21.24
C THR A 166 30.45 -26.75 21.78
N PHE A 167 30.52 -25.79 22.70
CA PHE A 167 31.74 -25.39 23.40
C PHE A 167 31.62 -25.55 24.92
#